data_AF-A0A2S8F7B3-F1
#
_entry.id   AF-A0A2S8F7B3-F1
#
_cell.length_a   1.000
_cell.length_b   1.000
_cell.length_c   1.000
_cell.angle_alpha   90.00
_cell.angle_beta   90.00
_cell.angle_gamma   90.00
#
_symmetry.space_group_name_H-M   'P 1'
#
loop_
_entity.id
_entity.type
_entity.pdbx_description
1 polymer ?
#
loop_
_entity_poly.entity_id
_entity_poly.type
_entity_poly.pdbx_seq_one_letter_code
_entity_poly.pdbx_strand_id
1 'polypeptide(L)'
;MMHHDLLGEITTAGDQDQHDAVFTYENREIEITIIPDGESLDEVVEFAAKVVSQLAELDQTSKTIIVRDMRATYNGGWNEYDEAQEDGTFITVSNPELSETEFEAKFTLNGINITGLESIDLFYDDSNLF
;
A
#
# COMPACT_ATOMS: atom_id res chain seq x y z
N MET A 1 3.73 9.21 -23.54
CA MET A 1 4.12 7.80 -23.31
C MET A 1 5.63 7.76 -23.28
N MET A 2 6.16 7.34 -22.13
CA MET A 2 7.58 7.23 -21.82
C MET A 2 7.85 5.78 -21.39
N HIS A 3 9.07 5.30 -21.58
CA HIS A 3 9.48 3.99 -21.08
C HIS A 3 10.68 4.17 -20.16
N HIS A 4 10.66 3.47 -19.02
CA HIS A 4 11.73 3.46 -18.03
C HIS A 4 12.09 2.02 -17.65
N ASP A 5 13.38 1.70 -17.58
CA ASP A 5 13.87 0.32 -17.43
C ASP A 5 13.32 -0.41 -16.20
N LEU A 6 13.09 0.33 -15.10
CA LEU A 6 12.58 -0.22 -13.84
C LEU A 6 11.06 -0.12 -13.68
N LEU A 7 10.45 0.92 -14.26
CA LEU A 7 9.03 1.23 -14.04
C LEU A 7 8.14 0.74 -15.19
N GLY A 8 8.76 0.29 -16.29
CA GLY A 8 8.06 -0.14 -17.48
C GLY A 8 7.52 1.03 -18.29
N GLU A 9 6.31 0.85 -18.81
CA GLU A 9 5.61 1.87 -19.59
C GLU A 9 4.93 2.88 -18.68
N ILE A 10 5.22 4.16 -18.90
CA ILE A 10 4.63 5.28 -18.17
C ILE A 10 3.61 5.96 -19.08
N THR A 11 2.36 5.95 -18.63
CA THR A 11 1.20 6.49 -19.34
C THR A 11 0.65 7.69 -18.60
N THR A 12 0.00 8.61 -19.31
CA THR A 12 -0.73 9.71 -18.67
C THR A 12 -2.13 9.23 -18.34
N ALA A 13 -2.56 9.42 -17.09
CA ALA A 13 -3.86 8.97 -16.61
C ALA A 13 -4.74 10.17 -16.24
N GLY A 14 -5.95 10.24 -16.81
CA GLY A 14 -6.91 11.29 -16.47
C GLY A 14 -6.43 12.71 -16.81
N ASP A 15 -6.34 13.56 -15.79
CA ASP A 15 -5.85 14.95 -15.91
C ASP A 15 -4.36 14.98 -16.28
N GLN A 16 -3.92 16.04 -16.97
CA GLN A 16 -2.62 16.11 -17.65
C GLN A 16 -1.38 15.98 -16.74
N ASP A 17 -1.56 15.98 -15.43
CA ASP A 17 -0.49 16.00 -14.42
C ASP A 17 -0.37 14.69 -13.62
N GLN A 18 -1.12 13.64 -13.98
CA GLN A 18 -0.98 12.32 -13.37
C GLN A 18 -0.44 11.30 -14.39
N HIS A 19 0.52 10.51 -13.94
CA HIS A 19 1.13 9.46 -14.73
C HIS A 19 1.12 8.13 -13.99
N ASP A 20 0.76 7.06 -14.67
CA ASP A 20 0.67 5.73 -14.09
C ASP A 20 1.69 4.81 -14.76
N ALA A 21 2.30 3.94 -13.96
CA ALA A 21 3.13 2.84 -14.43
C ALA A 21 2.82 1.57 -13.64
N VAL A 22 3.24 0.43 -14.20
CA VAL A 22 3.07 -0.88 -13.56
C VAL A 22 4.38 -1.62 -13.61
N PHE A 23 4.80 -2.15 -12.47
CA PHE A 23 6.01 -2.96 -12.34
C PHE A 23 5.75 -4.21 -11.50
N THR A 24 6.64 -5.20 -11.59
CA THR A 24 6.50 -6.45 -10.84
C THR A 24 7.27 -6.40 -9.52
N TYR A 25 6.59 -6.71 -8.41
CA TYR A 25 7.16 -6.87 -7.07
C TYR A 25 6.54 -8.09 -6.39
N GLU A 26 7.36 -8.98 -5.82
CA GLU A 26 6.92 -10.24 -5.20
C GLU A 26 5.97 -11.12 -6.06
N ASN A 27 6.21 -11.17 -7.37
CA ASN A 27 5.37 -11.86 -8.37
C ASN A 27 3.96 -11.25 -8.54
N ARG A 28 3.76 -10.00 -8.16
CA ARG A 28 2.52 -9.24 -8.34
C ARG A 28 2.80 -7.99 -9.16
N GLU A 29 1.81 -7.56 -9.91
CA GLU A 29 1.83 -6.24 -10.54
C GLU A 29 1.43 -5.19 -9.52
N ILE A 30 2.26 -4.17 -9.37
CA ILE A 30 2.02 -3.03 -8.48
C ILE A 30 1.86 -1.79 -9.35
N GLU A 31 0.74 -1.10 -9.15
CA GLU A 31 0.48 0.19 -9.76
C GLU A 31 1.24 1.28 -9.00
N ILE A 32 1.91 2.16 -9.75
CA ILE A 32 2.53 3.36 -9.23
C ILE A 32 1.95 4.59 -9.91
N THR A 33 1.41 5.50 -9.10
CA THR A 33 0.94 6.81 -9.53
C THR A 33 2.04 7.84 -9.29
N ILE A 34 2.33 8.65 -10.30
CA ILE A 34 3.35 9.69 -10.30
C ILE A 34 2.68 11.03 -10.59
N ILE A 35 2.76 11.94 -9.62
CA ILE A 35 2.24 13.30 -9.71
C ILE A 35 3.42 14.25 -9.57
N PRO A 36 3.83 15.00 -10.62
CA PRO A 36 5.04 15.82 -10.56
C PRO A 36 5.02 16.94 -9.53
N ASP A 37 3.84 17.46 -9.18
CA ASP A 37 3.63 18.50 -8.15
C ASP A 37 4.58 19.72 -8.25
N GLY A 38 4.69 20.28 -9.45
CA GLY A 38 5.54 21.46 -9.72
C GLY A 38 6.97 21.14 -10.12
N GLU A 39 7.42 19.90 -9.97
CA GLU A 39 8.71 19.40 -10.47
C GLU A 39 8.60 18.93 -11.92
N SER A 40 9.73 18.69 -12.60
CA SER A 40 9.68 18.11 -13.94
C SER A 40 9.32 16.61 -13.88
N LEU A 41 8.54 16.14 -14.85
CA LEU A 41 8.18 14.72 -14.93
C LEU A 41 9.41 13.80 -14.91
N ASP A 42 10.46 14.15 -15.65
CA ASP A 42 11.68 13.35 -15.72
C ASP A 42 12.35 13.20 -14.34
N GLU A 43 12.40 14.29 -13.54
CA GLU A 43 12.96 14.25 -12.18
C GLU A 43 12.14 13.34 -11.25
N VAL A 44 10.82 13.43 -11.31
CA VAL A 44 9.94 12.62 -10.47
C VAL A 44 9.94 11.16 -10.90
N VAL A 45 10.08 10.87 -12.20
CA VAL A 45 10.24 9.50 -12.71
C VAL A 45 11.55 8.87 -12.21
N GLU A 46 12.67 9.60 -12.24
CA GLU A 46 13.94 9.12 -11.67
C GLU A 46 13.84 8.89 -10.16
N PHE A 47 13.14 9.78 -9.45
CA PHE A 47 12.86 9.58 -8.03
C PHE A 47 11.99 8.34 -7.79
N ALA A 48 10.94 8.14 -8.59
CA ALA A 48 10.10 6.96 -8.54
C ALA A 48 10.88 5.67 -8.77
N ALA A 49 11.80 5.67 -9.74
CA ALA A 49 12.71 4.55 -9.96
C ALA A 49 13.60 4.29 -8.74
N LYS A 50 14.12 5.34 -8.11
CA LYS A 50 14.91 5.21 -6.88
C LYS A 50 14.09 4.63 -5.72
N VAL A 51 12.81 5.01 -5.59
CA VAL A 51 11.88 4.43 -4.61
C VAL A 51 11.68 2.94 -4.88
N VAL A 52 11.35 2.56 -6.12
CA VAL A 52 11.15 1.16 -6.51
C VAL A 52 12.42 0.33 -6.28
N SER A 53 13.60 0.91 -6.49
CA SER A 53 14.88 0.21 -6.24
C SER A 53 15.11 -0.13 -4.75
N GLN A 54 14.46 0.59 -3.84
CA GLN A 54 14.53 0.43 -2.39
C GLN A 54 13.24 -0.15 -1.80
N LEU A 55 12.31 -0.59 -2.63
CA LEU A 55 10.95 -0.91 -2.21
C LEU A 55 10.90 -2.01 -1.14
N ALA A 56 11.77 -3.02 -1.22
CA ALA A 56 11.81 -4.09 -0.23
C ALA A 56 12.14 -3.58 1.19
N GLU A 57 13.05 -2.60 1.31
CA GLU A 57 13.40 -2.02 2.60
C GLU A 57 12.28 -1.09 3.12
N LEU A 58 11.67 -0.32 2.22
CA LEU A 58 10.55 0.56 2.55
C LEU A 58 9.32 -0.25 2.99
N ASP A 59 8.98 -1.31 2.26
CA ASP A 59 7.89 -2.24 2.57
C ASP A 59 8.07 -2.87 3.96
N GLN A 60 9.25 -3.44 4.23
CA GLN A 60 9.55 -4.01 5.55
C GLN A 60 9.49 -2.97 6.67
N THR A 61 9.98 -1.76 6.42
CA THR A 61 9.95 -0.66 7.40
C THR A 61 8.51 -0.23 7.70
N SER A 62 7.69 -0.05 6.67
CA SER A 62 6.27 0.28 6.80
C SER A 62 5.50 -0.80 7.55
N LYS A 63 5.68 -2.08 7.19
CA LYS A 63 5.10 -3.22 7.89
C LYS A 63 5.47 -3.25 9.38
N THR A 64 6.75 -2.99 9.69
CA THR A 64 7.21 -2.89 11.09
C THR A 64 6.49 -1.78 11.86
N ILE A 65 6.30 -0.61 11.23
CA ILE A 65 5.57 0.52 11.83
C ILE A 65 4.10 0.16 12.04
N ILE A 66 3.44 -0.43 11.03
CA ILE A 66 2.04 -0.87 11.10
C ILE A 66 1.85 -1.87 12.25
N VAL A 67 2.69 -2.90 12.37
CA VAL A 67 2.63 -3.89 13.44
C VAL A 67 2.78 -3.23 14.81
N ARG A 68 3.77 -2.34 14.95
CA ARG A 68 4.04 -1.63 16.21
C ARG A 68 2.84 -0.80 16.66
N ASP A 69 2.23 -0.07 15.74
CA ASP A 69 1.23 0.95 16.07
C ASP A 69 -0.20 0.41 16.08
N MET A 70 -0.51 -0.62 15.28
CA MET A 70 -1.89 -1.08 15.07
C MET A 70 -2.22 -2.42 15.71
N ARG A 71 -1.26 -3.34 15.88
CA ARG A 71 -1.55 -4.70 16.39
C ARG A 71 -2.20 -4.67 17.78
N ALA A 72 -1.68 -3.84 18.68
CA ALA A 72 -2.22 -3.75 20.03
C ALA A 72 -3.67 -3.23 20.03
N THR A 73 -3.99 -2.30 19.13
CA THR A 73 -5.35 -1.80 18.93
C THR A 73 -6.26 -2.89 18.34
N TYR A 74 -5.75 -3.66 17.37
CA TYR A 74 -6.47 -4.80 16.80
C TYR A 74 -6.82 -5.84 17.87
N ASN A 75 -5.82 -6.36 18.57
CA ASN A 75 -6.01 -7.35 19.64
C ASN A 75 -6.79 -6.77 20.84
N GLY A 76 -6.86 -5.44 20.97
CA GLY A 76 -7.54 -4.72 22.03
C GLY A 76 -9.02 -4.42 21.74
N GLY A 77 -9.58 -4.87 20.62
CA GLY A 77 -11.01 -4.82 20.36
C GLY A 77 -11.42 -4.57 18.91
N TRP A 78 -10.52 -4.17 18.00
CA TRP A 78 -10.91 -4.08 16.56
C TRP A 78 -10.99 -5.46 15.89
N ASN A 79 -10.54 -6.51 16.56
CA ASN A 79 -10.80 -7.89 16.17
C ASN A 79 -12.26 -8.33 16.42
N GLU A 80 -13.11 -7.49 17.01
CA GLU A 80 -14.50 -7.81 17.33
C GLU A 80 -15.49 -7.08 16.42
N TYR A 81 -16.54 -7.77 15.98
CA TYR A 81 -17.63 -7.20 15.18
C TYR A 81 -18.98 -7.87 15.48
N ASP A 82 -20.08 -7.17 15.23
CA ASP A 82 -21.43 -7.74 15.37
C ASP A 82 -21.92 -8.33 14.05
N GLU A 83 -22.25 -9.61 14.05
CA GLU A 83 -22.76 -10.36 12.90
C GLU A 83 -24.28 -10.54 13.00
N ALA A 84 -25.01 -9.98 12.03
CA ALA A 84 -26.45 -10.12 11.93
C ALA A 84 -26.86 -11.56 11.58
N GLN A 85 -27.83 -12.09 12.31
CA GLN A 85 -28.38 -13.42 12.12
C GLN A 85 -29.66 -13.39 11.27
N GLU A 86 -30.06 -14.54 10.72
CA GLU A 86 -31.28 -14.65 9.89
C GLU A 86 -32.57 -14.26 10.63
N ASP A 87 -32.58 -14.39 11.95
CA ASP A 87 -33.72 -14.03 12.81
C ASP A 87 -33.74 -12.54 13.21
N GLY A 88 -32.79 -11.75 12.72
CA GLY A 88 -32.65 -10.32 13.00
C GLY A 88 -31.95 -10.00 14.33
N THR A 89 -31.41 -11.00 15.03
CA THR A 89 -30.53 -10.78 16.19
C THR A 89 -29.08 -10.54 15.75
N PHE A 90 -28.24 -10.15 16.70
CA PHE A 90 -26.80 -9.96 16.48
C PHE A 90 -26.02 -10.84 17.44
N ILE A 91 -24.91 -11.41 16.96
CA ILE A 91 -23.90 -12.04 17.79
C ILE A 91 -22.60 -11.27 17.64
N THR A 92 -21.89 -11.05 18.74
CA THR A 92 -20.53 -10.50 18.67
C THR A 92 -19.58 -11.64 18.33
N VAL A 93 -18.84 -11.47 17.24
CA VAL A 93 -17.78 -12.36 16.78
C VAL A 93 -16.45 -11.71 17.11
N SER A 94 -15.52 -12.50 17.65
CA SER A 94 -14.16 -12.06 17.97
C SER A 94 -13.17 -12.89 17.15
N ASN A 95 -12.43 -12.22 16.27
CA ASN A 95 -11.33 -12.81 15.54
C ASN A 95 -10.15 -13.09 16.49
N PRO A 96 -9.30 -14.10 16.20
CA PRO A 96 -8.16 -14.41 17.04
C PRO A 96 -7.21 -13.23 17.20
N GLU A 97 -6.62 -13.09 18.39
CA GLU A 97 -5.46 -12.22 18.55
C GLU A 97 -4.32 -12.72 17.64
N LEU A 98 -3.60 -11.78 17.05
CA LEU A 98 -2.49 -12.08 16.16
C LEU A 98 -1.14 -11.75 16.82
N SER A 99 -0.16 -12.62 16.62
CA SER A 99 1.25 -12.31 16.90
C SER A 99 1.78 -11.24 15.92
N GLU A 100 3.01 -10.74 16.15
CA GLU A 100 3.63 -9.76 15.24
C GLU A 100 3.73 -10.30 13.82
N THR A 101 4.27 -11.52 13.68
CA THR A 101 4.46 -12.15 12.37
C THR A 101 3.14 -12.45 11.67
N GLU A 102 2.12 -12.90 12.41
CA GLU A 102 0.80 -13.17 11.82
C GLU A 102 0.09 -11.89 11.38
N PHE A 103 0.22 -10.82 12.17
CA PHE A 103 -0.35 -9.51 11.84
C PHE A 103 0.37 -8.89 10.64
N GLU A 104 1.70 -8.91 10.64
CA GLU A 104 2.53 -8.45 9.52
C GLU A 104 2.17 -9.14 8.21
N ALA A 105 1.99 -10.46 8.24
CA ALA A 105 1.66 -11.27 7.08
C ALA A 105 0.28 -10.95 6.44
N LYS A 106 -0.56 -10.15 7.11
CA LYS A 106 -1.84 -9.69 6.55
C LYS A 106 -1.68 -8.53 5.59
N PHE A 107 -0.57 -7.79 5.66
CA PHE A 107 -0.34 -6.62 4.84
C PHE A 107 0.42 -7.00 3.58
N THR A 108 -0.22 -6.86 2.43
CA THR A 108 0.47 -6.95 1.13
C THR A 108 0.43 -5.61 0.45
N LEU A 109 1.59 -5.13 -0.01
CA LEU A 109 1.66 -3.91 -0.81
C LEU A 109 0.78 -4.06 -2.06
N ASN A 110 -0.07 -3.07 -2.30
CA ASN A 110 -1.05 -3.07 -3.38
C ASN A 110 -0.89 -1.86 -4.32
N GLY A 111 -0.20 -0.80 -3.89
CA GLY A 111 0.02 0.36 -4.73
C GLY A 111 1.00 1.35 -4.11
N ILE A 112 1.49 2.27 -4.95
CA ILE A 112 2.40 3.34 -4.55
C ILE A 112 1.90 4.65 -5.16
N ASN A 113 1.87 5.73 -4.37
CA ASN A 113 1.77 7.07 -4.92
C ASN A 113 3.03 7.87 -4.62
N ILE A 114 3.47 8.64 -5.60
CA ILE A 114 4.56 9.60 -5.47
C ILE A 114 4.05 10.97 -5.88
N THR A 115 4.20 11.93 -4.98
CA THR A 115 3.82 13.33 -5.21
C THR A 115 5.06 14.21 -5.06
N GLY A 116 5.47 14.81 -6.16
CA GLY A 116 6.74 15.53 -6.28
C GLY A 116 7.93 14.67 -5.87
N LEU A 117 8.89 15.30 -5.20
CA LEU A 117 10.09 14.63 -4.68
C LEU A 117 10.03 14.41 -3.16
N GLU A 118 8.90 14.71 -2.52
CA GLU A 118 8.80 14.83 -1.08
C GLU A 118 7.89 13.78 -0.42
N SER A 119 6.91 13.25 -1.15
CA SER A 119 5.91 12.35 -0.59
C SER A 119 5.88 11.01 -1.31
N ILE A 120 5.85 9.93 -0.51
CA ILE A 120 5.66 8.55 -0.95
C ILE A 120 4.59 7.94 -0.06
N ASP A 121 3.51 7.47 -0.67
CA ASP A 121 2.47 6.71 0.00
C ASP A 121 2.56 5.25 -0.45
N LEU A 122 2.59 4.34 0.52
CA LEU A 122 2.52 2.89 0.30
C LEU A 122 1.15 2.39 0.74
N PHE A 123 0.41 1.80 -0.19
CA PHE A 123 -0.93 1.26 0.07
C PHE A 123 -0.87 -0.24 0.28
N TYR A 124 -1.56 -0.73 1.30
CA TYR A 124 -1.59 -2.14 1.64
C TYR A 124 -3.02 -2.67 1.57
N ASP A 125 -3.17 -3.86 0.97
CA ASP A 125 -4.28 -4.75 1.26
C ASP A 125 -3.99 -5.41 2.61
N ASP A 126 -4.92 -5.28 3.54
CA ASP A 126 -4.80 -5.76 4.92
C ASP A 126 -5.53 -7.09 5.16
N SER A 127 -5.97 -7.77 4.10
CA SER A 127 -6.76 -9.00 4.15
C SER A 127 -8.07 -8.87 4.94
N ASN A 128 -8.71 -7.70 4.93
CA ASN A 128 -9.94 -7.38 5.69
C ASN A 128 -9.73 -7.45 7.20
N LEU A 129 -8.58 -6.95 7.69
CA LEU A 129 -8.38 -6.77 9.12
C LEU A 129 -9.26 -5.64 9.69
N PHE A 130 -9.58 -4.63 8.87
CA PHE A 130 -10.30 -3.42 9.28
C PHE A 130 -11.51 -3.10 8.39
#